data_AF-A0A804MIA0-F1
#
_entry.id   AF-A0A804MIA0-F1
#
_cell.length_a   1.000
_cell.length_b   1.000
_cell.length_c   1.000
_cell.angle_alpha   90.00
_cell.angle_beta   90.00
_cell.angle_gamma   90.00
#
_symmetry.space_group_name_H-M   'P 1'
#
loop_
_entity.id
_entity.type
_entity.pdbx_description
1 polymer ?
#
loop_
_entity_poly.entity_id
_entity_poly.type
_entity_poly.pdbx_seq_one_letter_code
_entity_poly.pdbx_strand_id
1 'polypeptide(L)'
;MAKSKDHMAHNQSYKAHKNNIKKPMRGCQTSTKGEQEQEGFRAKLKNYLAHNQSYKAQKNDIKKPSATARPPPRGVLNKAHDDARSRAQNSGI
;
A
#
# COMPACT_ATOMS: atom_id res chain seq x y z
N MET A 1 40.21 5.30 33.93
CA MET A 1 39.00 4.97 33.14
C MET A 1 37.79 5.08 34.03
N ALA A 2 36.79 5.88 33.64
CA ALA A 2 35.52 5.90 34.36
C ALA A 2 34.70 4.66 33.96
N LYS A 3 34.17 3.94 34.95
CA LYS A 3 33.28 2.79 34.71
C LYS A 3 31.86 3.30 34.49
N SER A 4 31.21 2.86 33.42
CA SER A 4 29.77 3.08 33.17
C SER A 4 28.98 1.82 33.52
N LYS A 5 27.65 1.94 33.62
CA LYS A 5 26.76 0.79 33.82
C LYS A 5 26.60 0.00 32.52
N ASP A 6 26.75 -1.32 32.57
CA ASP A 6 26.85 -2.17 31.37
C ASP A 6 25.50 -2.42 30.66
N HIS A 7 24.42 -2.64 31.42
CA HIS A 7 23.09 -2.91 30.88
C HIS A 7 21.98 -2.47 31.84
N MET A 8 20.93 -1.82 31.33
CA MET A 8 19.69 -1.53 32.06
C MET A 8 18.45 -1.69 31.17
N ALA A 9 17.55 -2.58 31.58
CA ALA A 9 16.19 -2.69 31.04
C ALA A 9 15.19 -1.69 31.67
N HIS A 10 15.70 -0.65 32.36
CA HIS A 10 14.88 0.38 32.97
C HIS A 10 14.12 1.18 31.89
N ASN A 11 12.85 1.49 32.14
CA ASN A 11 11.99 2.27 31.25
C ASN A 11 11.65 1.61 29.88
N GLN A 12 12.04 0.34 29.66
CA GLN A 12 11.75 -0.34 28.38
C GLN A 12 10.26 -0.60 28.21
N SER A 13 9.61 -1.17 29.23
CA SER A 13 8.17 -1.46 29.21
C SER A 13 7.34 -0.19 29.04
N TYR A 14 7.68 0.88 29.79
CA TYR A 14 6.95 2.15 29.69
C TYR A 14 7.00 2.74 28.26
N LYS A 15 8.16 2.69 27.59
CA LYS A 15 8.29 3.12 26.20
C LYS A 15 7.54 2.20 25.23
N ALA A 16 7.56 0.89 25.44
CA ALA A 16 6.84 -0.08 24.60
C ALA A 16 5.32 0.15 24.63
N HIS A 17 4.79 0.59 25.77
CA HIS A 17 3.35 0.81 25.94
C HIS A 17 2.86 2.22 25.58
N LYS A 18 3.74 3.21 25.36
CA LYS A 18 3.33 4.57 24.94
C LYS A 18 2.47 4.56 23.66
N ASN A 19 2.81 3.71 22.70
CA ASN A 19 2.11 3.61 21.41
C ASN A 19 1.30 2.32 21.26
N ASN A 20 1.11 1.57 22.35
CA ASN A 20 0.62 0.19 22.38
C ASN A 20 1.51 -0.80 21.60
N ILE A 21 1.60 -2.03 22.11
CA ILE A 21 2.26 -3.12 21.38
C ILE A 21 1.28 -3.62 20.33
N LYS A 22 1.56 -3.33 19.05
CA LYS A 22 0.69 -3.72 17.94
C LYS A 22 0.69 -5.23 17.74
N LYS A 23 -0.49 -5.81 17.59
CA LYS A 23 -0.67 -7.22 17.20
C LYS A 23 -0.59 -7.34 15.68
N PRO A 24 -0.07 -8.45 15.14
CA PRO A 24 -0.13 -8.71 13.71
C PRO A 24 -1.60 -8.73 13.25
N MET A 25 -1.86 -8.12 12.10
CA MET A 25 -3.19 -8.09 11.51
C MET A 25 -3.56 -9.50 11.02
N ARG A 26 -4.74 -10.00 11.38
CA ARG A 26 -5.30 -11.22 10.79
C ARG A 26 -5.78 -10.91 9.37
N GLY A 27 -4.84 -10.76 8.44
CA GLY A 27 -5.12 -10.71 7.01
C GLY A 27 -5.37 -12.10 6.45
N CYS A 28 -6.13 -12.19 5.35
CA CYS A 28 -6.47 -13.44 4.67
C CYS A 28 -5.24 -14.21 4.15
N GLN A 29 -4.11 -13.53 3.89
CA GLN A 29 -2.89 -14.17 3.42
C GLN A 29 -1.68 -13.79 4.29
N THR A 30 -1.22 -14.74 5.11
CA THR A 30 0.04 -14.64 5.86
C THR A 30 1.21 -15.15 5.04
N SER A 31 2.42 -14.68 5.38
CA SER A 31 3.66 -15.10 4.69
C SER A 31 3.90 -16.61 4.84
N THR A 32 4.14 -17.30 3.73
CA THR A 32 4.51 -18.74 3.67
C THR A 32 6.00 -18.99 3.92
N LYS A 33 6.68 -18.11 4.67
CA LYS A 33 8.10 -18.30 5.02
C LYS A 33 8.20 -19.30 6.18
N GLY A 34 9.01 -20.34 6.04
CA GLY A 34 9.19 -21.39 7.05
C GLY A 34 8.21 -22.57 6.94
N GLU A 35 7.21 -22.49 6.05
CA GLU A 35 6.56 -23.72 5.59
C GLU A 35 7.60 -24.54 4.84
N GLN A 36 7.75 -25.80 5.25
CA GLN A 36 8.88 -26.67 4.93
C GLN A 36 9.37 -26.48 3.50
N GLU A 37 10.70 -26.54 3.37
CA GLU A 37 11.45 -26.87 2.16
C GLU A 37 11.04 -28.24 1.57
N GLN A 38 9.75 -28.55 1.48
CA GLN A 38 9.28 -29.26 0.31
C GLN A 38 9.53 -28.30 -0.85
N GLU A 39 10.70 -28.39 -1.47
CA GLU A 39 11.02 -27.74 -2.75
C GLU A 39 9.88 -27.89 -3.77
N GLY A 40 9.07 -28.95 -3.60
CA GLY A 40 7.83 -29.17 -4.31
C GLY A 40 6.64 -28.27 -3.92
N PHE A 41 6.38 -27.90 -2.66
CA PHE A 41 5.07 -27.28 -2.31
C PHE A 41 4.88 -25.92 -2.96
N ARG A 42 5.87 -25.02 -2.85
CA ARG A 42 5.81 -23.71 -3.52
C ARG A 42 5.85 -23.83 -5.04
N ALA A 43 6.65 -24.74 -5.58
CA ALA A 43 6.72 -24.99 -7.02
C ALA A 43 5.41 -25.58 -7.56
N LYS A 44 4.81 -26.53 -6.82
CA LYS A 44 3.53 -27.17 -7.09
C LYS A 44 2.39 -26.16 -7.03
N LEU A 45 2.37 -25.27 -6.03
CA LEU A 45 1.43 -24.15 -5.96
C LEU A 45 1.55 -23.23 -7.18
N LYS A 46 2.78 -22.88 -7.58
CA LYS A 46 3.03 -22.07 -8.80
C LYS A 46 2.55 -22.77 -10.07
N ASN A 47 2.83 -24.06 -10.23
CA ASN A 47 2.37 -24.84 -11.39
C ASN A 47 0.83 -24.94 -11.42
N TYR A 48 0.19 -25.17 -10.27
CA TYR A 48 -1.26 -25.23 -10.16
C TYR A 48 -1.93 -23.90 -10.51
N LEU A 49 -1.37 -22.77 -10.05
CA LEU A 49 -1.82 -21.43 -10.43
C LEU A 49 -1.60 -21.14 -11.93
N ALA A 50 -0.46 -21.58 -12.49
CA ALA A 50 -0.12 -21.31 -13.88
C ALA A 50 -0.99 -22.08 -14.88
N HIS A 51 -1.58 -23.22 -14.50
CA HIS A 51 -2.49 -23.99 -15.34
C HIS A 51 -3.96 -23.64 -15.16
N ASN A 52 -4.32 -22.87 -14.12
CA ASN A 52 -5.68 -22.36 -13.97
C ASN A 52 -5.95 -21.17 -14.91
N GLN A 53 -6.82 -21.36 -15.91
CA GLN A 53 -7.19 -20.31 -16.88
C GLN A 53 -7.77 -19.07 -16.19
N SER A 54 -8.54 -19.25 -15.12
CA SER A 54 -9.09 -18.16 -14.28
C SER A 54 -7.99 -17.26 -13.69
N TYR A 55 -6.85 -17.84 -13.28
CA TYR A 55 -5.73 -17.09 -12.71
C TYR A 55 -4.97 -16.28 -13.78
N LYS A 56 -4.94 -16.78 -15.03
CA LYS A 56 -4.33 -16.06 -16.16
C LYS A 56 -5.13 -14.82 -16.57
N ALA A 57 -6.47 -14.87 -16.47
CA ALA A 57 -7.33 -13.73 -16.73
C ALA A 57 -7.08 -12.59 -15.72
N GLN A 58 -7.08 -12.91 -14.42
CA GLN A 58 -6.87 -11.93 -13.35
C GLN A 58 -5.49 -11.25 -13.38
N LYS A 59 -4.43 -11.98 -13.81
CA LYS A 59 -3.07 -11.43 -13.86
C LYS A 59 -2.91 -10.32 -14.92
N ASN A 60 -3.73 -10.37 -15.97
CA ASN A 60 -3.73 -9.38 -17.04
C ASN A 60 -4.54 -8.13 -16.68
N ASP A 61 -5.54 -8.25 -15.81
CA ASP A 61 -6.31 -7.10 -15.32
C ASP A 61 -5.50 -6.24 -14.34
N ILE A 62 -4.61 -6.86 -13.54
CA ILE A 62 -3.73 -6.13 -12.59
C ILE A 62 -2.62 -5.34 -13.32
N LYS A 63 -2.24 -5.73 -14.54
CA LYS A 63 -1.23 -5.02 -15.35
C LYS A 63 -1.77 -3.78 -16.07
N LYS A 64 -3.10 -3.55 -16.07
CA LYS A 64 -3.60 -2.23 -16.41
C LYS A 64 -3.33 -1.33 -15.19
N PRO A 65 -2.44 -0.31 -15.27
CA PRO A 65 -2.55 0.75 -14.30
C PRO A 65 -3.98 1.24 -14.41
N SER A 66 -4.73 1.21 -13.31
CA SER A 66 -6.04 1.85 -13.27
C SER A 66 -5.81 3.30 -13.66
N ALA A 67 -6.15 3.64 -14.91
CA ALA A 67 -6.13 5.02 -15.40
C ALA A 67 -7.23 5.86 -14.73
N THR A 68 -7.95 5.30 -13.76
CA THR A 68 -8.86 5.99 -12.87
C THR A 68 -8.09 6.76 -11.80
N ALA A 69 -7.92 8.05 -12.12
CA ALA A 69 -7.95 9.17 -11.19
C ALA A 69 -6.77 9.28 -10.21
N ARG A 70 -5.62 9.72 -10.73
CA ARG A 70 -4.91 10.77 -10.00
C ARG A 70 -5.89 11.95 -9.92
N PRO A 71 -6.36 12.38 -8.73
CA PRO A 71 -7.21 13.56 -8.67
C PRO A 71 -6.46 14.70 -9.36
N PRO A 72 -7.13 15.49 -10.21
CA PRO A 72 -6.45 16.64 -10.81
C PRO A 72 -5.88 17.49 -9.67
N PRO A 73 -4.69 18.08 -9.84
CA PRO A 73 -4.13 18.96 -8.82
C PRO A 73 -5.20 19.99 -8.42
N ARG A 74 -5.36 20.25 -7.12
CA ARG A 74 -6.47 21.04 -6.51
C ARG A 74 -6.66 22.48 -7.05
N GLY A 75 -5.99 22.88 -8.13
CA GLY A 75 -6.08 24.20 -8.76
C GLY A 75 -6.72 24.25 -10.17
N VAL A 76 -7.07 23.13 -10.82
CA VAL A 76 -7.61 23.17 -12.20
C VAL A 76 -9.14 23.31 -12.29
N LEU A 77 -9.87 23.08 -11.19
CA LEU A 77 -11.34 23.17 -11.18
C LEU A 77 -11.88 24.62 -11.20
N ASN A 78 -11.06 25.61 -10.84
CA ASN A 78 -11.50 27.01 -10.77
C ASN A 78 -11.27 27.77 -12.08
N LYS A 79 -10.31 27.33 -12.93
CA LYS A 79 -9.94 28.08 -14.14
C LYS A 79 -11.07 28.15 -15.17
N ALA A 80 -11.88 27.10 -15.30
CA ALA A 80 -13.02 27.09 -16.20
C ALA A 80 -14.16 28.02 -15.77
N HIS A 81 -14.33 28.26 -14.46
CA HIS A 81 -15.33 29.21 -13.95
C HIS A 81 -14.86 30.66 -14.08
N ASP A 82 -13.56 30.92 -13.90
CA ASP A 82 -12.98 32.26 -14.06
C ASP A 82 -12.91 32.68 -15.54
N ASP A 83 -12.55 31.77 -16.44
CA ASP A 83 -12.51 32.03 -17.89
C ASP A 83 -13.93 32.24 -18.47
N ALA A 84 -14.95 31.53 -17.96
CA ALA A 84 -16.34 31.73 -18.35
C ALA A 84 -16.92 33.05 -17.82
N ARG A 85 -16.56 33.47 -16.60
CA ARG A 85 -16.91 34.79 -16.06
C ARG A 85 -16.24 35.91 -16.84
N SER A 86 -14.96 35.77 -17.18
CA SER A 86 -14.22 36.75 -17.99
C SER A 86 -14.80 36.91 -19.40
N ARG A 87 -15.25 35.81 -20.04
CA ARG A 87 -15.87 35.87 -21.37
C ARG A 87 -17.26 36.49 -21.34
N ALA A 88 -18.05 36.25 -20.30
CA ALA A 88 -19.38 36.84 -20.13
C ALA A 88 -19.33 38.34 -19.79
N GLN A 89 -18.26 38.82 -19.15
CA GLN A 89 -18.06 40.25 -18.87
C GLN A 89 -17.52 41.04 -20.06
N ASN A 90 -16.96 40.38 -21.08
CA ASN A 90 -16.46 41.01 -22.29
C ASN A 90 -17.39 40.87 -23.52
N SER A 91 -18.48 40.09 -23.41
CA SER A 91 -19.58 40.12 -24.37
C SER A 91 -20.61 41.17 -23.97
N GLY A 92 -20.16 42.43 -23.93
CA GLY A 92 -21.05 43.59 -23.91
C GLY A 92 -21.58 43.83 -25.32
N ILE A 93 -22.88 44.11 -25.38
CA ILE A 93 -23.60 44.75 -26.48
C ILE A 93 -22.89 46.05 -26.88
#